data_AF-A0A8C4IVH0-F1
#
_entry.id   AF-A0A8C4IVH0-F1
#
_cell.length_a   1.000
_cell.length_b   1.000
_cell.length_c   1.000
_cell.angle_alpha   90.00
_cell.angle_beta   90.00
_cell.angle_gamma   90.00
#
_symmetry.space_group_name_H-M   'P 1'
#
loop_
_entity.id
_entity.type
_entity.pdbx_description
1 polymer ?
#
loop_
_entity_poly.entity_id
_entity_poly.type
_entity_poly.pdbx_seq_one_letter_code
_entity_poly.pdbx_strand_id
1 'polypeptide(L)'
;LANFIFLSDYVYFENSSSNPYLIRRIEELNKTANGNVEAKVVCFYRRRDISSTLIVLADKHASKLVCVQVTSTQNFQTWVEI
;
A
#
# COMPACT_ATOMS: atom_id res chain seq x y z
N LEU A 1 -4.76 11.92 -25.22
CA LEU A 1 -5.80 11.18 -24.46
C LEU A 1 -5.28 11.08 -23.03
N ALA A 2 -5.89 11.83 -22.10
CA ALA A 2 -5.44 11.88 -20.72
C ALA A 2 -5.67 10.51 -20.06
N ASN A 3 -4.59 9.85 -19.65
CA ASN A 3 -4.62 8.59 -18.90
C ASN A 3 -5.17 8.86 -17.49
N PHE A 4 -6.49 8.96 -17.36
CA PHE A 4 -7.17 8.99 -16.06
C PHE A 4 -7.36 7.55 -15.58
N ILE A 5 -6.29 6.95 -15.05
CA ILE A 5 -6.46 5.91 -14.03
C ILE A 5 -7.10 6.64 -12.83
N PHE A 6 -8.27 6.20 -12.37
CA PHE A 6 -8.90 6.83 -11.22
C PHE A 6 -7.96 6.66 -10.01
N LEU A 7 -7.57 7.78 -9.38
CA LEU A 7 -6.65 7.88 -8.22
C LEU A 7 -7.19 7.19 -6.93
N SER A 8 -7.81 6.03 -7.05
CA SER A 8 -8.39 5.25 -5.95
C SER A 8 -8.39 3.74 -6.22
N ASP A 9 -7.64 3.25 -7.20
CA ASP A 9 -7.53 1.82 -7.44
C ASP A 9 -6.77 1.11 -6.30
N TYR A 10 -7.28 -0.07 -5.95
CA TYR A 10 -6.66 -0.98 -5.01
C TYR A 10 -5.80 -1.98 -5.76
N VAL A 11 -4.58 -2.18 -5.26
CA VAL A 11 -3.60 -3.09 -5.85
C VAL A 11 -3.19 -4.16 -4.85
N TYR A 12 -3.00 -5.37 -5.37
CA TYR A 12 -2.58 -6.54 -4.62
C TYR A 12 -1.10 -6.79 -4.84
N PHE A 13 -0.36 -6.88 -3.74
CA PHE A 13 1.09 -6.96 -3.71
C PHE A 13 1.50 -8.30 -3.11
N GLU A 14 2.30 -9.08 -3.82
CA GLU A 14 2.95 -10.27 -3.26
C GLU A 14 3.94 -9.89 -2.15
N ASN A 15 3.83 -10.54 -0.99
CA ASN A 15 4.78 -10.37 0.11
C ASN A 15 5.82 -11.51 0.12
N SER A 16 5.33 -12.73 -0.06
CA SER A 16 6.09 -13.95 -0.38
C SER A 16 5.10 -15.02 -0.86
N SER A 17 5.58 -16.04 -1.57
CA SER A 17 4.73 -17.08 -2.18
C SER A 17 3.79 -17.81 -1.21
N SER A 18 4.13 -17.86 0.09
CA SER A 18 3.32 -18.51 1.12
C SER A 18 2.45 -17.55 1.94
N ASN A 19 2.55 -16.24 1.70
CA ASN A 19 1.78 -15.23 2.41
C ASN A 19 0.63 -14.71 1.55
N PRO A 20 -0.54 -14.41 2.13
CA PRO A 20 -1.60 -13.76 1.37
C PRO A 20 -1.15 -12.36 0.89
N TYR A 21 -1.68 -11.93 -0.25
CA TYR A 21 -1.37 -10.64 -0.85
C TYR A 21 -1.64 -9.46 0.11
N LEU A 22 -0.78 -8.46 0.03
CA LEU A 22 -0.95 -7.17 0.70
C LEU A 22 -1.86 -6.28 -0.14
N ILE A 23 -2.68 -5.47 0.52
CA ILE A 23 -3.60 -4.54 -0.15
C ILE A 23 -3.07 -3.13 0.04
N ARG A 24 -3.03 -2.37 -1.05
CA ARG A 24 -2.62 -0.97 -1.05
C ARG A 24 -3.55 -0.15 -1.92
N ARG A 25 -3.84 1.08 -1.52
CA ARG A 25 -4.56 2.05 -2.37
C ARG A 25 -3.56 3.01 -2.99
N ILE A 26 -3.64 3.21 -4.29
CA ILE A 26 -2.82 4.19 -5.00
C ILE A 26 -3.35 5.59 -4.71
N GLU A 27 -2.50 6.45 -4.18
CA GLU A 27 -2.79 7.88 -4.00
C GLU A 27 -2.23 8.72 -5.14
N GLU A 28 -1.09 8.30 -5.71
CA GLU A 28 -0.39 9.04 -6.76
C GLU A 28 0.50 8.09 -7.55
N LEU A 29 0.60 8.31 -8.86
CA LEU A 29 1.52 7.61 -9.75
C LEU A 29 2.44 8.62 -10.42
N ASN A 30 3.73 8.38 -10.33
CA ASN A 30 4.76 9.20 -10.93
C ASN A 30 5.62 8.36 -11.86
N LYS A 31 5.80 8.83 -13.09
CA LYS A 31 6.75 8.24 -14.03
C LYS A 31 8.04 9.03 -13.97
N THR A 32 9.14 8.38 -13.62
CA THR A 32 10.47 9.01 -13.58
C THR A 32 11.01 9.17 -15.00
N ALA A 33 11.97 10.10 -15.17
CA ALA A 33 12.60 10.36 -16.48
C ALA A 33 13.31 9.13 -17.07
N ASN A 34 13.73 8.19 -16.22
CA ASN A 34 14.37 6.94 -16.62
C ASN A 34 13.36 5.88 -17.08
N GLY A 35 12.07 6.20 -17.08
CA GLY A 35 10.99 5.31 -17.50
C GLY A 35 10.35 4.51 -16.35
N ASN A 36 10.90 4.59 -15.13
CA ASN A 36 10.37 3.82 -14.00
C ASN A 36 9.05 4.41 -13.50
N VAL A 37 8.19 3.57 -12.94
CA VAL A 37 6.94 3.99 -12.31
C VAL A 37 7.06 3.87 -10.80
N GLU A 38 6.71 4.94 -10.10
CA GLU A 38 6.63 5.01 -8.65
C GLU A 38 5.18 5.30 -8.27
N ALA A 39 4.68 4.68 -7.21
CA ALA A 39 3.41 5.10 -6.62
C ALA A 39 3.58 5.45 -5.17
N LYS A 40 2.89 6.52 -4.79
CA LYS A 40 2.57 6.79 -3.40
C LYS A 40 1.32 5.99 -3.08
N VAL A 41 1.40 5.15 -2.05
CA VAL A 41 0.33 4.24 -1.68
C VAL A 41 0.00 4.36 -0.20
N VAL A 42 -1.28 4.16 0.12
CA VAL A 42 -1.75 3.87 1.47
C VAL A 42 -1.73 2.36 1.66
N CYS A 43 -0.98 1.89 2.67
CA CYS A 43 -0.90 0.48 3.01
C CYS A 43 -2.01 0.05 3.97
N PHE A 44 -2.66 -1.07 3.68
CA PHE A 44 -3.60 -1.73 4.59
C PHE A 44 -2.92 -2.94 5.23
N TYR A 45 -2.78 -2.89 6.55
CA TYR A 45 -2.22 -3.99 7.32
C TYR A 45 -3.33 -4.82 7.94
N ARG A 46 -3.18 -6.15 7.89
CA ARG A 46 -3.99 -7.03 8.73
C ARG A 46 -3.52 -6.87 10.17
N ARG A 47 -4.43 -7.04 11.13
CA ARG A 47 -4.10 -6.93 12.57
C ARG A 47 -2.91 -7.79 12.98
N ARG A 48 -2.78 -9.01 12.43
CA ARG A 48 -1.67 -9.95 12.68
C ARG A 48 -0.31 -9.49 12.16
N ASP A 49 -0.28 -8.57 11.18
CA ASP A 49 0.97 -8.04 10.60
C ASP A 49 1.45 -6.78 11.35
N ILE A 50 0.67 -6.28 12.32
CA ILE A 50 0.97 -5.09 13.10
C ILE A 50 1.53 -5.53 14.46
N SER A 51 2.57 -4.85 14.95
CA SER A 51 3.13 -5.11 16.29
C SER A 51 2.06 -4.95 17.38
N SER A 52 2.06 -5.84 18.37
CA SER A 52 1.11 -5.82 19.50
C SER A 52 1.08 -4.47 20.22
N THR A 53 2.22 -3.79 20.37
CA THR A 53 2.31 -2.45 20.95
C THR A 53 1.50 -1.43 20.16
N LEU A 54 1.58 -1.46 18.83
CA LEU A 54 0.84 -0.55 17.95
C LEU A 54 -0.66 -0.84 17.94
N ILE A 55 -1.04 -2.12 18.06
CA ILE A 55 -2.44 -2.52 18.20
C ILE A 55 -3.05 -1.92 19.47
N VAL A 56 -2.37 -2.04 20.62
CA VAL A 56 -2.85 -1.49 21.89
C VAL A 56 -3.00 0.03 21.83
N LEU A 57 -2.04 0.72 21.22
CA LEU A 57 -2.12 2.16 21.01
C LEU A 57 -3.29 2.53 20.08
N ALA A 58 -3.44 1.82 18.97
CA ALA A 58 -4.51 2.09 18.02
C ALA A 58 -5.89 1.82 18.61
N ASP A 59 -6.06 0.73 19.36
CA ASP A 59 -7.31 0.39 20.06
C ASP A 59 -7.66 1.47 21.11
N LYS A 60 -6.67 2.04 21.82
CA LYS A 60 -6.86 3.15 22.77
C LYS A 60 -7.34 4.44 22.08
N HIS A 61 -6.95 4.65 20.83
CA HIS A 61 -7.29 5.83 20.03
C HIS A 61 -8.38 5.57 18.97
N ALA A 62 -9.05 4.40 19.01
CA ALA A 62 -9.94 3.90 17.96
C ALA A 62 -11.26 4.67 17.82
N SER A 63 -11.18 5.89 17.30
CA SER A 63 -12.32 6.63 16.75
C SER A 63 -12.35 6.42 15.24
N LYS A 64 -12.98 5.32 14.80
CA LYS A 64 -13.16 4.89 13.40
C LYS A 64 -11.94 4.22 12.75
N LEU A 65 -12.09 2.92 12.50
CA LEU A 65 -11.32 2.08 11.56
C LEU A 65 -9.80 2.19 11.69
N VAL A 66 -9.20 1.28 12.47
CA VAL A 66 -7.74 1.05 12.51
C VAL A 66 -7.29 0.39 11.20
N CYS A 67 -7.37 1.12 10.10
CA CYS A 67 -6.37 1.00 9.06
C CYS A 67 -5.21 1.86 9.54
N VAL A 68 -4.11 1.24 9.93
CA VAL A 68 -2.86 2.00 10.12
C VAL A 68 -2.43 2.44 8.72
N GLN A 69 -2.90 3.62 8.31
CA GLN A 69 -2.58 4.21 7.02
C GLN A 69 -1.13 4.67 7.06
N VAL A 70 -0.22 3.76 6.71
CA VAL A 70 1.16 4.14 6.42
C VAL A 70 1.20 4.53 4.96
N THR A 71 1.55 5.79 4.72
CA THR A 71 1.85 6.25 3.36
C THR A 71 3.29 5.90 3.04
N SER A 72 3.51 5.19 1.95
CA SER A 72 4.85 4.77 1.51
C SER A 72 4.99 5.00 0.01
N THR A 73 6.13 5.53 -0.43
CA THR A 73 6.49 5.55 -1.84
C THR A 73 7.11 4.22 -2.22
N GLN A 74 6.54 3.56 -3.22
CA GLN A 74 6.97 2.23 -3.67
C GLN A 74 7.33 2.32 -5.15
N ASN A 75 8.49 1.77 -5.50
CA ASN A 75 8.91 1.65 -6.89
C ASN A 75 8.31 0.36 -7.49
N PHE A 76 7.67 0.47 -8.66
CA PHE A 76 6.98 -0.66 -9.30
C PHE A 76 7.92 -1.57 -10.09
N GLN A 77 9.19 -1.21 -10.25
CA GLN A 77 10.17 -1.99 -11.00
C GLN A 77 10.84 -3.11 -10.18
N THR A 78 10.65 -3.13 -8.86
CA THR A 78 11.08 -4.26 -8.00
C THR A 78 10.06 -5.39 -7.94
N TRP A 79 8.99 -5.32 -8.72
CA TRP A 79 8.01 -6.38 -8.88
C TRP A 79 8.48 -7.33 -9.97
N VAL A 80 8.64 -8.61 -9.61
CA VAL A 80 8.82 -9.69 -10.58
C VAL A 80 7.62 -9.61 -11.54
N GLU A 81 7.91 -9.38 -12.81
CA GLU A 81 6.94 -9.49 -13.90
C GLU A 81 6.35 -10.91 -13.87
N ILE A 82 5.01 -11.01 -13.88
CA ILE A 82 4.35 -12.22 -14.37
C ILE A 82 4.51 -12.24 -15.89
#